data_AF-A0A8B9XZ72-F1
#
_entry.id   AF-A0A8B9XZ72-F1
#
_cell.length_a   1.000
_cell.length_b   1.000
_cell.length_c   1.000
_cell.angle_alpha   90.00
_cell.angle_beta   90.00
_cell.angle_gamma   90.00
#
_symmetry.space_group_name_H-M   'P 1'
#
loop_
_entity.id
_entity.type
_entity.pdbx_description
1 polymer ?
#
loop_
_entity_poly.entity_id
_entity_poly.type
_entity_poly.pdbx_seq_one_letter_code
_entity_poly.pdbx_strand_id
1 'polypeptide(L)'
;MPLFPQVMALCTYPNLLDSPSFPEDAKKRARRILQACGGNSLGSYSASQGVNCIREDVAAYITRRDGGVPADPDNIYLTTGASDGISTILKILVSGGGKSRTGVMIPIPQYPLYSAVISELDAIQVNYYLDEDNCWALNVNELRRAVQQAKSTVTPRCCASSTRNPTGLCFTSLPVSWGAGWLVYWMSGH
;
A
#
# COMPACT_ATOMS: atom_id res chain seq x y z
N MET A 1 14.16 21.86 15.46
CA MET A 1 13.39 20.61 15.62
C MET A 1 12.73 20.30 14.28
N PRO A 2 12.69 19.04 13.82
CA PRO A 2 12.07 18.70 12.54
C PRO A 2 10.57 19.02 12.55
N LEU A 3 10.01 19.34 11.38
CA LEU A 3 8.63 19.80 11.22
C LEU A 3 7.59 18.76 11.73
N PHE A 4 7.81 17.47 11.48
CA PHE A 4 6.87 16.41 11.87
C PHE A 4 6.67 16.31 13.41
N PRO A 5 7.72 16.17 14.24
CA PRO A 5 7.59 16.23 15.70
C PRO A 5 6.88 17.49 16.22
N GLN A 6 7.12 18.66 15.59
CA GLN A 6 6.46 19.91 15.99
C GLN A 6 4.95 19.86 15.73
N VAL A 7 4.54 19.44 14.53
CA VAL A 7 3.12 19.29 14.19
C VAL A 7 2.44 18.27 15.11
N MET A 8 3.10 17.14 15.39
CA MET A 8 2.57 16.14 16.32
C MET A 8 2.34 16.72 17.72
N ALA A 9 3.32 17.43 18.27
CA ALA A 9 3.20 18.06 19.58
C ALA A 9 2.05 19.07 19.64
N LEU A 10 1.89 19.90 18.60
CA LEU A 10 0.80 20.87 18.48
C LEU A 10 -0.58 20.21 18.34
N CYS A 11 -0.68 19.06 17.66
CA CYS A 11 -1.94 18.33 17.56
C CYS A 11 -2.29 17.57 18.86
N THR A 12 -1.29 17.09 19.61
CA THR A 12 -1.51 16.42 20.90
C THR A 12 -1.86 17.39 22.01
N TYR A 13 -1.27 18.59 22.01
CA TYR A 13 -1.56 19.63 23.00
C TYR A 13 -1.86 20.98 22.31
N PRO A 14 -3.11 21.21 21.86
CA PRO A 14 -3.50 22.39 21.08
C PRO A 14 -3.23 23.75 21.75
N ASN A 15 -3.13 23.80 23.09
CA ASN A 15 -2.76 25.03 23.82
C ASN A 15 -1.38 25.58 23.41
N LEU A 16 -0.52 24.77 22.79
CA LEU A 16 0.78 25.19 22.27
C LEU A 16 0.68 26.01 20.97
N LEU A 17 -0.49 26.09 20.34
CA LEU A 17 -0.68 26.89 19.12
C LEU A 17 -0.41 28.39 19.36
N ASP A 18 -0.64 28.87 20.57
CA ASP A 18 -0.38 30.26 20.97
C ASP A 18 1.09 30.50 21.38
N SER A 19 1.88 29.43 21.53
CA SER A 19 3.28 29.55 21.92
C SER A 19 4.13 30.19 20.80
N PRO A 20 5.02 31.14 21.12
CA PRO A 20 5.98 31.68 20.16
C PRO A 20 7.09 30.69 19.81
N SER A 21 7.17 29.54 20.50
CA SER A 21 8.24 28.55 20.32
C SER A 21 8.08 27.69 19.06
N PHE A 22 6.92 27.75 18.40
CA PHE A 22 6.62 26.98 17.20
C PHE A 22 6.49 27.89 15.97
N PRO A 23 7.03 27.47 14.81
CA PRO A 23 6.91 28.24 13.59
C PRO A 23 5.46 28.21 13.05
N GLU A 24 5.08 29.26 12.31
CA GLU A 24 3.70 29.41 11.82
C GLU A 24 3.27 28.36 10.80
N ASP A 25 4.22 27.78 10.06
CA ASP A 25 3.95 26.68 9.13
C ASP A 25 3.52 25.40 9.87
N ALA A 26 4.18 25.06 10.98
CA ALA A 26 3.80 23.95 11.84
C ALA A 26 2.41 24.17 12.47
N LYS A 27 2.15 25.38 12.97
CA LYS A 27 0.84 25.76 13.51
C LYS A 27 -0.27 25.70 12.48
N LYS A 28 -0.02 26.19 11.26
CA LYS A 28 -0.99 26.14 10.15
C LYS A 28 -1.36 24.69 9.80
N ARG A 29 -0.37 23.80 9.74
CA ARG A 29 -0.60 22.36 9.49
C ARG A 29 -1.37 21.71 10.63
N ALA A 30 -1.00 21.98 11.88
CA ALA A 30 -1.68 21.45 13.05
C ALA A 30 -3.15 21.90 13.13
N ARG A 31 -3.43 23.20 12.89
CA ARG A 31 -4.80 23.74 12.83
C ARG A 31 -5.65 23.03 11.77
N ARG A 32 -5.11 22.84 10.56
CA ARG A 32 -5.83 22.16 9.46
C ARG A 32 -6.17 20.71 9.81
N ILE A 33 -5.25 19.99 10.45
CA ILE A 33 -5.47 18.60 10.89
C ILE A 33 -6.56 18.56 11.97
N LEU A 34 -6.43 19.39 13.01
CA LEU A 34 -7.40 19.44 14.11
C LEU A 34 -8.80 19.77 13.58
N GLN A 35 -8.94 20.79 12.73
CA GLN A 35 -10.22 21.19 12.12
C GLN A 35 -10.90 20.11 11.28
N ALA A 36 -10.12 19.19 10.72
CA ALA A 36 -10.63 18.07 9.94
C ALA A 36 -11.04 16.88 10.80
N CYS A 37 -10.63 16.84 12.07
CA CYS A 37 -11.09 15.86 13.04
C CYS A 37 -12.37 16.37 13.72
N GLY A 38 -13.32 15.47 14.01
CA GLY A 38 -14.56 15.83 14.71
C GLY A 38 -14.26 16.57 16.02
N GLY A 39 -14.96 17.67 16.30
CA GLY A 39 -14.76 18.42 17.55
C GLY A 39 -13.36 19.02 17.75
N ASN A 40 -12.59 19.24 16.67
CA ASN A 40 -11.23 19.81 16.71
C ASN A 40 -10.24 19.00 17.56
N SER A 41 -10.47 17.69 17.72
CA SER A 41 -9.68 16.82 18.58
C SER A 41 -9.22 15.58 17.83
N LEU A 42 -7.94 15.21 18.00
CA LEU A 42 -7.37 13.97 17.47
C LEU A 42 -8.07 12.72 18.02
N GLY A 43 -8.73 12.80 19.18
CA GLY A 43 -9.37 11.66 19.82
C GLY A 43 -10.73 11.30 19.23
N SER A 44 -11.25 12.12 18.31
CA SER A 44 -12.54 11.86 17.67
C SER A 44 -12.40 10.84 16.56
N TYR A 45 -13.41 9.96 16.44
CA TYR A 45 -13.48 9.02 15.33
C TYR A 45 -13.45 9.75 13.99
N SER A 46 -12.56 9.31 13.10
CA SER A 46 -12.56 9.71 11.69
C SER A 46 -13.54 8.85 10.90
N ALA A 47 -13.84 9.27 9.66
CA ALA A 47 -14.48 8.38 8.69
C ALA A 47 -13.66 7.09 8.52
N SER A 48 -14.33 5.99 8.14
CA SER A 48 -13.71 4.66 8.03
C SER A 48 -12.53 4.60 7.04
N GLN A 49 -12.52 5.47 6.03
CA GLN A 49 -11.42 5.59 5.06
C GLN A 49 -10.24 6.44 5.58
N GLY A 50 -10.43 7.15 6.70
CA GLY A 50 -9.50 8.12 7.24
C GLY A 50 -9.99 9.57 7.11
N VAL A 51 -9.22 10.48 7.72
CA VAL A 51 -9.53 11.93 7.75
C VAL A 51 -9.51 12.50 6.33
N ASN A 52 -10.60 13.15 5.92
CA ASN A 52 -10.81 13.62 4.55
C ASN A 52 -9.69 14.55 4.06
N CYS A 53 -9.27 15.54 4.87
CA CYS A 53 -8.21 16.47 4.48
C CYS A 53 -6.86 15.78 4.21
N ILE A 54 -6.60 14.66 4.89
CA ILE A 54 -5.39 13.86 4.69
C ILE A 54 -5.50 13.07 3.39
N ARG A 55 -6.67 12.48 3.11
CA ARG A 55 -6.92 11.79 1.83
C ARG A 55 -6.76 12.75 0.64
N GLU A 56 -7.28 13.98 0.73
CA GLU A 56 -7.07 15.03 -0.27
C GLU A 56 -5.58 15.38 -0.46
N ASP A 57 -4.83 15.50 0.64
CA ASP A 57 -3.39 15.77 0.58
C ASP A 57 -2.61 14.62 -0.08
N VAL A 58 -2.99 13.37 0.19
CA VAL A 58 -2.41 12.18 -0.45
C VAL A 58 -2.76 12.15 -1.94
N ALA A 59 -4.02 12.42 -2.32
CA ALA A 59 -4.45 12.50 -3.72
C ALA A 59 -3.68 13.59 -4.48
N ALA A 60 -3.53 14.78 -3.88
CA ALA A 60 -2.76 15.87 -4.46
C ALA A 60 -1.27 15.51 -4.58
N TYR A 61 -0.72 14.76 -3.62
CA TYR A 61 0.65 14.26 -3.69
C TYR A 61 0.84 13.25 -4.82
N ILE A 62 -0.05 12.26 -4.94
CA ILE A 62 -0.03 11.25 -6.02
C ILE A 62 -0.13 11.95 -7.38
N THR A 63 -1.08 12.86 -7.53
CA THR A 63 -1.25 13.65 -8.76
C THR A 63 0.03 14.40 -9.14
N ARG A 64 0.69 15.07 -8.18
CA ARG A 64 1.95 15.77 -8.45
C ARG A 64 3.10 14.82 -8.78
N ARG A 65 3.20 13.68 -8.09
CA ARG A 65 4.24 12.66 -8.31
C ARG A 65 4.11 12.03 -9.70
N ASP A 66 2.89 11.77 -10.13
CA ASP A 66 2.59 11.05 -11.37
C ASP A 66 2.43 12.00 -12.58
N GLY A 67 2.99 13.21 -12.50
CA GLY A 67 3.03 14.15 -13.63
C GLY A 67 1.69 14.77 -14.00
N GLY A 68 0.73 14.84 -13.07
CA GLY A 68 -0.58 15.45 -13.26
C GLY A 68 -1.72 14.46 -13.52
N VAL A 69 -1.49 13.16 -13.43
CA VAL A 69 -2.57 12.15 -13.49
C VAL A 69 -3.48 12.32 -12.25
N PRO A 70 -4.78 12.61 -12.42
CA PRO A 70 -5.65 12.90 -11.29
C PRO A 70 -5.85 11.66 -10.41
N ALA A 71 -5.60 11.80 -9.11
CA ALA A 71 -5.97 10.83 -8.10
C ALA A 71 -7.24 11.28 -7.36
N ASP A 72 -8.17 10.35 -7.14
CA ASP A 72 -9.42 10.60 -6.42
C ASP A 72 -9.23 10.29 -4.91
N PRO A 73 -9.51 11.24 -4.00
CA PRO A 73 -9.49 11.02 -2.56
C PRO A 73 -10.36 9.86 -2.07
N ASP A 74 -11.45 9.53 -2.77
CA ASP A 74 -12.38 8.47 -2.36
C ASP A 74 -11.84 7.06 -2.65
N ASN A 75 -10.79 6.97 -3.47
CA ASN A 75 -10.02 5.75 -3.71
C ASN A 75 -8.84 5.58 -2.73
N ILE A 76 -8.71 6.47 -1.74
CA ILE A 76 -7.59 6.46 -0.78
C ILE A 76 -8.08 5.99 0.58
N TYR A 77 -7.45 4.94 1.08
CA TYR A 77 -7.72 4.36 2.39
C TYR A 77 -6.49 4.53 3.28
N LEU A 78 -6.64 5.24 4.40
CA LEU A 78 -5.60 5.34 5.42
C LEU A 78 -5.64 4.11 6.31
N THR A 79 -4.51 3.41 6.40
CA THR A 79 -4.37 2.18 7.19
C THR A 79 -3.34 2.35 8.31
N THR A 80 -3.34 1.43 9.26
CA THR A 80 -2.36 1.42 10.36
C THR A 80 -1.00 0.85 9.89
N GLY A 81 -0.40 1.54 8.92
CA GLY A 81 0.79 1.09 8.20
C GLY A 81 0.47 0.23 6.99
N ALA A 82 1.50 -0.05 6.18
CA ALA A 82 1.35 -0.80 4.92
C ALA A 82 0.94 -2.26 5.15
N SER A 83 1.35 -2.86 6.27
CA SER A 83 1.06 -4.25 6.60
C SER A 83 -0.45 -4.51 6.75
N ASP A 84 -1.17 -3.58 7.38
CA ASP A 84 -2.61 -3.64 7.58
C ASP A 84 -3.37 -3.52 6.26
N GLY A 85 -2.92 -2.62 5.38
CA GLY A 85 -3.47 -2.48 4.02
C GLY A 85 -3.29 -3.73 3.16
N ILE A 86 -2.08 -4.31 3.16
CA ILE A 86 -1.80 -5.57 2.45
C ILE A 86 -2.69 -6.70 2.99
N SER A 87 -2.81 -6.81 4.31
CA SER A 87 -3.62 -7.85 4.95
C SER A 87 -5.10 -7.70 4.60
N THR A 88 -5.61 -6.47 4.59
CA THR A 88 -7.01 -6.17 4.24
C THR A 88 -7.30 -6.51 2.77
N ILE A 89 -6.42 -6.13 1.84
CA ILE A 89 -6.57 -6.45 0.41
C ILE A 89 -6.55 -7.98 0.21
N LEU A 90 -5.59 -8.68 0.82
CA LEU A 90 -5.52 -10.14 0.72
C LEU A 90 -6.77 -10.80 1.31
N LYS A 91 -7.29 -10.33 2.45
CA LYS A 91 -8.54 -10.82 3.06
C LYS A 91 -9.74 -10.73 2.10
N ILE A 92 -9.82 -9.66 1.32
CA ILE A 92 -10.92 -9.46 0.36
C ILE A 92 -10.75 -10.32 -0.90
N LEU A 93 -9.51 -10.54 -1.35
CA LEU A 93 -9.22 -11.28 -2.57
C LEU A 93 -9.23 -12.81 -2.36
N VAL A 94 -8.86 -13.27 -1.17
CA VAL A 94 -8.79 -14.69 -0.85
C VAL A 94 -10.20 -15.26 -0.72
N SER A 95 -10.53 -16.17 -1.63
CA SER A 95 -11.79 -16.90 -1.65
C SER A 95 -11.65 -18.23 -2.38
N GLY A 96 -12.72 -19.04 -2.35
CA GLY A 96 -12.78 -20.35 -3.00
C GLY A 96 -12.31 -21.50 -2.10
N GLY A 97 -12.34 -22.72 -2.64
CA GLY A 97 -11.98 -23.94 -1.93
C GLY A 97 -11.47 -25.02 -2.89
N GLY A 98 -10.63 -25.93 -2.39
CA GLY A 98 -10.00 -26.95 -3.24
C GLY A 98 -9.24 -26.33 -4.42
N LYS A 99 -9.59 -26.71 -5.66
CA LYS A 99 -8.94 -26.20 -6.89
C LYS A 99 -9.26 -24.74 -7.23
N SER A 100 -10.36 -24.19 -6.71
CA SER A 100 -10.73 -22.78 -6.91
C SER A 100 -10.17 -21.85 -5.83
N ARG A 101 -9.38 -22.40 -4.90
CA ARG A 101 -8.74 -21.64 -3.83
C ARG A 101 -7.80 -20.60 -4.44
N THR A 102 -7.76 -19.43 -3.81
CA THR A 102 -6.98 -18.30 -4.29
C THR A 102 -5.48 -18.58 -4.12
N GLY A 103 -4.75 -18.46 -5.23
CA GLY A 103 -3.30 -18.47 -5.27
C GLY A 103 -2.76 -17.05 -5.21
N VAL A 104 -1.81 -16.81 -4.30
CA VAL A 104 -1.12 -15.53 -4.14
C VAL A 104 0.32 -15.70 -4.60
N MET A 105 0.70 -14.96 -5.64
CA MET A 105 2.05 -15.00 -6.19
C MET A 105 3.00 -14.09 -5.41
N ILE A 106 4.11 -14.64 -4.92
CA ILE A 106 5.09 -13.89 -4.14
C ILE A 106 6.53 -14.15 -4.61
N PRO A 107 7.39 -13.11 -4.63
CA PRO A 107 8.76 -13.20 -5.11
C PRO A 107 9.61 -13.94 -4.09
N ILE A 108 10.59 -14.72 -4.53
CA ILE A 108 11.66 -15.24 -3.67
C ILE A 108 12.98 -14.57 -4.09
N PRO A 109 13.71 -13.93 -3.15
CA PRO A 109 13.46 -13.79 -1.71
C PRO A 109 12.31 -12.81 -1.37
N GLN A 110 11.63 -13.04 -0.26
CA GLN A 110 10.40 -12.32 0.12
C GLN A 110 10.49 -11.54 1.43
N TYR A 111 9.58 -10.57 1.59
CA TYR A 111 9.24 -10.02 2.89
C TYR A 111 8.33 -11.01 3.65
N PRO A 112 8.70 -11.47 4.86
CA PRO A 112 7.99 -12.56 5.56
C PRO A 112 6.50 -12.32 5.85
N LEU A 113 6.05 -11.06 5.84
CA LEU A 113 4.64 -10.71 6.06
C LEU A 113 3.72 -11.41 5.06
N TYR A 114 4.10 -11.50 3.78
CA TYR A 114 3.22 -12.09 2.77
C TYR A 114 2.93 -13.56 3.06
N SER A 115 3.96 -14.36 3.34
CA SER A 115 3.78 -15.77 3.70
C SER A 115 2.95 -15.98 4.96
N ALA A 116 3.12 -15.10 5.97
CA ALA A 116 2.36 -15.17 7.20
C ALA A 116 0.86 -14.92 6.94
N VAL A 117 0.53 -13.84 6.21
CA VAL A 117 -0.86 -13.50 5.89
C VAL A 117 -1.50 -14.53 4.96
N ILE A 118 -0.77 -15.05 3.97
CA ILE A 118 -1.28 -16.11 3.08
C ILE A 118 -1.63 -17.37 3.88
N SER A 119 -0.80 -17.73 4.84
CA SER A 119 -1.05 -18.88 5.71
C SER A 119 -2.22 -18.64 6.66
N GLU A 120 -2.33 -17.44 7.25
CA GLU A 120 -3.46 -17.04 8.11
C GLU A 120 -4.79 -17.08 7.35
N LEU A 121 -4.79 -16.61 6.10
CA LEU A 121 -5.97 -16.59 5.24
C LEU A 121 -6.24 -17.89 4.54
N ASP A 122 -5.43 -18.91 4.83
CA ASP A 122 -5.69 -20.22 4.29
C ASP A 122 -5.68 -20.10 2.74
N ALA A 123 -4.67 -19.41 2.19
CA ALA A 123 -4.48 -19.22 0.75
C ALA A 123 -3.25 -20.00 0.29
N ILE A 124 -3.12 -20.22 -1.02
CA ILE A 124 -1.99 -20.99 -1.54
C ILE A 124 -0.91 -20.04 -2.03
N GLN A 125 0.25 -20.15 -1.41
CA GLN A 125 1.45 -19.45 -1.81
C GLN A 125 1.98 -20.02 -3.14
N VAL A 126 2.16 -19.14 -4.14
CA VAL A 126 2.76 -19.47 -5.43
C VAL A 126 4.07 -18.69 -5.57
N ASN A 127 5.19 -19.39 -5.52
CA ASN A 127 6.50 -18.75 -5.57
C ASN A 127 6.93 -18.49 -7.00
N TYR A 128 7.49 -17.30 -7.24
CA TYR A 128 8.26 -17.01 -8.44
C TYR A 128 9.65 -16.50 -8.02
N TYR A 129 10.68 -16.92 -8.72
CA TYR A 129 12.05 -16.56 -8.37
C TYR A 129 12.49 -15.30 -9.10
N LEU A 130 13.14 -14.39 -8.37
CA LEU A 130 13.81 -13.25 -8.96
C LEU A 130 15.17 -13.69 -9.52
N ASP A 131 15.59 -13.06 -10.62
CA ASP A 131 16.81 -13.42 -11.33
C ASP A 131 18.03 -12.76 -10.66
N GLU A 132 18.71 -13.49 -9.77
CA GLU A 132 19.85 -13.00 -8.98
C GLU A 132 20.98 -12.47 -9.88
N ASP A 133 21.28 -13.16 -10.97
CA ASP A 133 22.35 -12.78 -11.92
C ASP A 133 22.00 -11.49 -12.70
N ASN A 134 20.71 -11.20 -12.86
CA ASN A 134 20.21 -10.00 -13.51
C ASN A 134 19.68 -8.97 -12.51
N CYS A 135 20.44 -8.71 -11.44
CA CYS A 135 20.11 -7.72 -10.41
C CYS A 135 18.73 -7.93 -9.75
N TRP A 136 18.34 -9.19 -9.51
CA TRP A 136 17.03 -9.58 -8.98
C TRP A 136 15.84 -9.19 -9.86
N ALA A 137 16.05 -9.00 -11.17
CA ALA A 137 15.00 -8.56 -12.08
C ALA A 137 13.82 -9.55 -12.14
N LEU A 138 12.64 -8.99 -12.38
CA LEU A 138 11.41 -9.78 -12.57
C LEU A 138 11.43 -10.41 -13.97
N ASN A 139 11.49 -11.74 -14.03
CA ASN A 139 11.47 -12.48 -15.28
C ASN A 139 10.04 -12.93 -15.65
N VAL A 140 9.53 -12.45 -16.80
CA VAL A 140 8.18 -12.77 -17.28
C VAL A 140 8.01 -14.26 -17.59
N ASN A 141 9.07 -14.94 -18.06
CA ASN A 141 9.02 -16.37 -18.32
C ASN A 141 8.89 -17.17 -17.02
N GLU A 142 9.55 -16.71 -15.95
CA GLU A 142 9.45 -17.31 -14.62
C GLU A 142 8.04 -17.10 -14.01
N LEU A 143 7.47 -15.90 -14.15
CA LEU A 143 6.07 -15.66 -13.77
C LEU A 143 5.11 -16.59 -14.53
N ARG A 144 5.31 -16.75 -15.84
CA ARG A 144 4.49 -17.64 -16.67
C ARG A 144 4.61 -19.10 -16.22
N ARG A 145 5.83 -19.56 -15.91
CA ARG A 145 6.09 -20.90 -15.36
C ARG A 145 5.34 -21.11 -14.05
N ALA A 146 5.45 -20.15 -13.12
CA ALA A 146 4.79 -20.20 -11.81
C ALA A 146 3.26 -20.24 -11.94
N VAL A 147 2.68 -19.41 -12.82
CA VAL A 147 1.23 -19.43 -13.10
C VAL A 147 0.79 -20.76 -13.69
N GLN A 148 1.51 -21.29 -14.69
CA GLN A 148 1.15 -22.55 -15.34
C GLN A 148 1.20 -23.73 -14.36
N GLN A 149 2.22 -23.79 -13.52
CA GLN A 149 2.34 -24.81 -12.47
C GLN A 149 1.19 -24.69 -11.45
N ALA A 150 0.86 -23.47 -11.02
CA ALA A 150 -0.18 -23.21 -10.05
C ALA A 150 -1.60 -23.49 -10.58
N LYS A 151 -1.88 -23.23 -11.87
CA LYS A 151 -3.19 -23.45 -12.51
C LYS A 151 -3.73 -24.88 -12.36
N SER A 152 -2.85 -25.87 -12.21
CA SER A 152 -3.23 -27.26 -11.97
C SER A 152 -3.93 -27.49 -10.62
N THR A 153 -3.64 -26.62 -9.65
CA THR A 153 -3.96 -26.81 -8.23
C THR A 153 -4.78 -25.64 -7.64
N VAL A 154 -4.62 -24.42 -8.16
CA VAL A 154 -5.24 -23.19 -7.66
C VAL A 154 -5.49 -22.16 -8.77
N THR A 155 -6.23 -21.11 -8.43
CA THR A 155 -6.43 -19.95 -9.31
C THR A 155 -5.54 -18.78 -8.84
N PRO A 156 -4.45 -18.43 -9.55
CA PRO A 156 -3.63 -17.27 -9.22
C PRO A 156 -4.44 -15.98 -9.43
N ARG A 157 -4.56 -15.12 -8.42
CA ARG A 157 -5.38 -13.88 -8.49
C ARG A 157 -4.64 -12.60 -8.13
N CYS A 158 -3.53 -12.68 -7.42
CA CYS A 158 -2.75 -11.51 -7.06
C CYS A 158 -1.25 -11.80 -7.12
N CYS A 159 -0.48 -10.74 -7.36
CA CYS A 159 0.97 -10.77 -7.40
C CYS A 159 1.53 -9.67 -6.50
N ALA A 160 2.34 -10.04 -5.52
CA ALA A 160 3.08 -9.07 -4.72
C ALA A 160 4.35 -8.67 -5.49
N SER A 161 4.60 -7.36 -5.64
CA SER A 161 5.89 -6.87 -6.16
C SER A 161 6.75 -6.37 -5.01
N SER A 162 7.96 -6.90 -4.85
CA SER A 162 8.94 -6.39 -3.90
C SER A 162 9.73 -5.24 -4.55
N THR A 163 9.31 -3.99 -4.36
CA THR A 163 10.04 -2.81 -4.85
C THR A 163 11.16 -2.35 -3.93
N ARG A 164 11.53 -3.10 -2.88
CA ARG A 164 12.62 -2.65 -2.00
C ARG A 164 13.23 -3.57 -0.95
N ASN A 165 12.76 -4.80 -0.71
CA ASN A 165 13.26 -5.54 0.45
C ASN A 165 13.17 -7.07 0.25
N PRO A 166 14.26 -7.84 0.41
CA PRO A 166 15.66 -7.44 0.72
C PRO A 166 16.47 -6.93 -0.48
N THR A 167 15.91 -6.98 -1.70
CA THR A 167 16.66 -6.84 -2.96
C THR A 167 16.95 -5.40 -3.40
N GLY A 168 16.37 -4.38 -2.75
CA GLY A 168 16.69 -2.96 -3.02
C GLY A 168 16.31 -2.42 -4.41
N LEU A 169 15.56 -3.17 -5.22
CA LEU A 169 15.21 -2.82 -6.60
C LEU A 169 14.22 -1.67 -6.73
N CYS A 170 14.61 -0.60 -7.44
CA CYS A 170 13.66 0.29 -8.09
C CYS A 170 13.43 -0.20 -9.52
N PHE A 171 12.17 -0.53 -9.89
CA PHE A 171 11.85 -0.82 -11.29
C PHE A 171 12.13 0.43 -12.14
N THR A 172 13.26 0.46 -12.83
CA THR A 172 13.57 1.47 -13.83
C THR A 172 12.73 1.17 -15.07
N SER A 173 11.63 1.91 -15.22
CA SER A 173 10.76 1.95 -16.40
C SER A 173 10.38 0.56 -16.93
N LEU A 174 9.51 -0.15 -16.20
CA LEU A 174 8.58 -1.05 -16.90
C LEU A 174 7.69 -0.17 -17.78
N PRO A 175 7.36 -0.58 -19.02
CA PRO A 175 6.33 0.09 -19.81
C PRO A 175 5.11 0.31 -18.92
N VAL A 176 4.58 1.53 -18.89
CA VAL A 176 3.43 1.92 -18.04
C VAL A 176 2.20 1.02 -18.29
N SER A 177 2.17 0.27 -19.40
CA SER A 177 1.20 -0.79 -19.66
C SER A 177 1.29 -2.03 -18.75
N TRP A 178 2.38 -2.21 -18.00
CA TRP A 178 2.61 -3.40 -17.16
C TRP A 178 3.19 -3.09 -15.77
N GLY A 179 3.52 -1.84 -15.41
CA GLY A 179 4.37 -1.53 -14.25
C GLY A 179 3.69 -0.98 -12.99
N ALA A 180 2.49 -0.41 -13.08
CA ALA A 180 1.85 0.26 -11.94
C ALA A 180 0.47 -0.32 -11.55
N GLY A 181 -0.06 -1.26 -12.35
CA GLY A 181 -1.42 -1.82 -12.21
C GLY A 181 -1.53 -3.17 -11.50
N TRP A 182 -0.42 -3.81 -11.09
CA TRP A 182 -0.48 -5.22 -10.66
C TRP A 182 -0.94 -5.46 -9.23
N LEU A 183 -1.15 -4.42 -8.41
CA LEU A 183 -1.62 -4.64 -7.04
C LEU A 183 -3.08 -5.09 -6.96
N VAL A 184 -3.95 -4.74 -7.92
CA VAL A 184 -5.35 -5.21 -7.97
C VAL A 184 -5.88 -5.03 -9.40
N TYR A 185 -5.48 -5.84 -10.40
CA TYR A 185 -6.24 -5.90 -11.67
C TYR A 185 -5.98 -7.21 -12.41
N TRP A 186 -6.64 -8.28 -11.94
CA TRP A 186 -7.02 -9.40 -12.80
C TRP A 186 -8.40 -9.92 -12.38
N MET A 187 -9.36 -9.01 -12.30
CA MET A 187 -10.79 -9.31 -12.22
C MET A 187 -11.46 -8.73 -13.46
N SER A 188 -11.30 -9.40 -14.60
CA SER A 188 -12.21 -9.32 -15.76
C SER A 188 -11.73 -10.35 -16.79
N GLY A 189 -12.12 -11.60 -16.60
CA GLY A 189 -12.15 -12.56 -17.69
C GLY A 189 -13.41 -12.32 -18.50
N HIS A 190 -13.29 -11.50 -19.55
CA HIS A 190 -14.07 -11.58 -20.78
C HIS A 190 -13.14 -11.23 -21.94
#